data_AF-A0A835FNH4-F1
#
_entry.id   AF-A0A835FNH4-F1
#
_cell.length_a   1.000
_cell.length_b   1.000
_cell.length_c   1.000
_cell.angle_alpha   90.00
_cell.angle_beta   90.00
_cell.angle_gamma   90.00
#
_symmetry.space_group_name_H-M   'P 1'
#
loop_
_entity.id
_entity.type
_entity.pdbx_description
1 polymer ?
#
loop_
_entity_poly.entity_id
_entity_poly.type
_entity_poly.pdbx_seq_one_letter_code
_entity_poly.pdbx_strand_id
1 'polypeptide(L)'
;MKAAAGGGGKESPAASLLRFALLLLLPLTVLYIFYTLHAILSSTPAANGGMATNALAVSHLTNNNNNLTQSTPSPLSPPPPVPPPPPAAPSATTLQHVVFGIAASVRLWEKRKEYIKIWWRPGGGMRGFVWMDRLPVLRRSPTAPEADGLPPIKVSSDTSSFPYTRRRGHRSAIRISRIVSETFRLGLPGARWFVMGDDDTVFLPDNLVSVLGKLDHRQPYYVGSPSESHLQNIYFSYGMAFGGGGFAISLPLAARLERMQDACIRRYPSLYGSDDRIQACMAELGVPLTRHPGFHQYDVYGDLLGLLAAHPVAPLVSLHHLDVVRPLFPDARSRPAAVRRLFEGPVMLDSAGVMQQSICYDEGKRWTVSVAWGFVVMVARGVISPREMETPARTFLNWYRRADYKSHAFNTRPLARSPCERPALYYLAAARRAVARGGETTVTRYQRWRRRNEARPACRWKIPDPDALLDSVLVVKKPDPALWDRSPRRNCCRVVSSPVAGVNGNKTMTIDVGVCEDWEINQL
;
A
#
# COMPACT_ATOMS: atom_id res chain seq x y z
N MET A 1 -77.70 52.98 -21.61
CA MET A 1 -78.10 51.58 -21.35
C MET A 1 -76.85 50.74 -21.16
N LYS A 2 -76.89 49.80 -20.20
CA LYS A 2 -75.79 48.99 -19.65
C LYS A 2 -75.44 47.75 -20.51
N ALA A 3 -74.21 47.26 -20.31
CA ALA A 3 -73.69 45.88 -20.39
C ALA A 3 -73.55 45.22 -21.78
N ALA A 4 -72.57 44.36 -22.08
CA ALA A 4 -71.67 43.56 -21.24
C ALA A 4 -70.28 43.35 -21.91
N ALA A 5 -69.20 43.30 -21.11
CA ALA A 5 -67.91 42.75 -21.50
C ALA A 5 -67.58 41.56 -20.59
N GLY A 6 -67.28 40.41 -21.20
CA GLY A 6 -67.07 39.12 -20.55
C GLY A 6 -65.78 39.07 -19.71
N GLY A 7 -65.85 38.30 -18.62
CA GLY A 7 -64.74 38.10 -17.69
C GLY A 7 -63.65 37.19 -18.26
N GLY A 8 -62.40 37.67 -18.20
CA GLY A 8 -61.19 36.85 -18.25
C GLY A 8 -60.58 36.77 -16.87
N GLY A 9 -60.67 35.60 -16.22
CA GLY A 9 -60.03 35.35 -14.92
C GLY A 9 -58.51 35.46 -15.04
N LYS A 10 -57.89 36.30 -14.20
CA LYS A 10 -56.43 36.41 -14.07
C LYS A 10 -55.88 35.11 -13.45
N GLU A 11 -55.03 34.39 -14.18
CA GLU A 11 -54.28 33.25 -13.64
C GLU A 11 -53.35 33.69 -12.51
N SER A 12 -53.30 32.90 -11.44
CA SER A 12 -52.45 33.19 -10.29
C SER A 12 -50.97 32.97 -10.66
N PRO A 13 -50.03 33.74 -10.08
CA PRO A 13 -48.60 33.57 -10.33
C PRO A 13 -48.09 32.15 -10.01
N ALA A 14 -48.75 31.43 -9.09
CA ALA A 14 -48.45 30.03 -8.79
C ALA A 14 -48.80 29.08 -9.96
N ALA A 15 -49.92 29.33 -10.66
CA ALA A 15 -50.31 28.54 -11.83
C ALA A 15 -49.35 28.79 -13.01
N SER A 16 -48.86 30.03 -13.16
CA SER A 16 -47.86 30.38 -14.18
C SER A 16 -46.50 29.73 -13.90
N LEU A 17 -46.03 29.74 -12.65
CA LEU A 17 -44.81 29.06 -12.22
C LEU A 17 -44.89 27.53 -12.40
N LEU A 18 -46.03 26.92 -12.06
CA LEU A 18 -46.23 25.49 -12.25
C LEU A 18 -46.24 25.11 -13.73
N ARG A 19 -46.86 25.91 -14.59
CA ARG A 19 -46.82 25.73 -16.04
C ARG A 19 -45.41 25.87 -16.60
N PHE A 20 -44.64 26.86 -16.14
CA PHE A 20 -43.24 27.01 -16.55
C PHE A 20 -42.37 25.84 -16.09
N ALA A 21 -42.54 25.37 -14.85
CA ALA A 21 -41.83 24.22 -14.33
C ALA A 21 -42.17 22.95 -15.11
N LEU A 22 -43.45 22.73 -15.44
CA LEU A 22 -43.89 21.62 -16.28
C LEU A 22 -43.30 21.72 -17.69
N LEU A 23 -43.37 22.89 -18.34
CA LEU A 23 -42.82 23.09 -19.69
C LEU A 23 -41.30 22.86 -19.77
N LEU A 24 -40.57 23.02 -18.66
CA LEU A 24 -39.11 22.86 -18.63
C LEU A 24 -38.69 21.46 -18.18
N LEU A 25 -39.37 20.87 -17.20
CA LEU A 25 -39.00 19.57 -16.62
C LEU A 25 -39.49 18.37 -17.44
N LEU A 26 -40.65 18.47 -18.10
CA LEU A 26 -41.18 17.39 -18.94
C LEU A 26 -40.27 17.06 -20.15
N PRO A 27 -39.80 18.03 -20.95
CA PRO A 27 -38.90 17.70 -22.06
C PRO A 27 -37.55 17.17 -21.57
N LEU A 28 -37.01 17.66 -20.45
CA LEU A 28 -35.76 17.16 -19.87
C LEU A 28 -35.88 15.71 -19.37
N THR A 29 -37.00 15.37 -18.74
CA THR A 29 -37.27 13.99 -18.30
C THR A 29 -37.48 13.05 -19.48
N VAL A 30 -38.20 13.48 -20.52
CA VAL A 30 -38.35 12.72 -21.76
C VAL A 30 -36.99 12.50 -22.44
N LEU A 31 -36.15 13.53 -22.55
CA LEU A 31 -34.80 13.43 -23.13
C LEU A 31 -33.92 12.45 -22.34
N TYR A 32 -34.01 12.48 -21.00
CA TYR A 32 -33.29 11.55 -20.12
C TYR A 32 -33.75 10.10 -20.30
N ILE A 33 -35.07 9.87 -20.43
CA ILE A 33 -35.62 8.54 -20.72
C ILE A 33 -35.12 8.03 -22.07
N PHE A 34 -35.14 8.85 -23.12
CA PHE A 34 -34.61 8.43 -24.43
C PHE A 34 -33.11 8.14 -24.40
N TYR A 35 -32.33 8.96 -23.68
CA TYR A 35 -30.89 8.72 -23.52
C TYR A 35 -30.61 7.39 -22.81
N THR A 36 -31.33 7.12 -21.71
CA THR A 36 -31.16 5.87 -20.94
C THR A 36 -31.64 4.65 -21.73
N LEU A 37 -32.77 4.72 -22.44
CA LEU A 37 -33.22 3.66 -23.36
C LEU A 37 -32.22 3.43 -24.48
N HIS A 38 -31.67 4.49 -25.08
CA HIS A 38 -30.67 4.35 -26.13
C HIS A 38 -29.40 3.67 -25.59
N ALA A 39 -28.92 4.07 -24.41
CA ALA A 39 -27.77 3.43 -23.77
C ALA A 39 -28.00 1.94 -23.46
N ILE A 40 -29.22 1.56 -23.05
CA ILE A 40 -29.60 0.16 -22.78
C ILE A 40 -29.72 -0.64 -24.09
N LEU A 41 -30.33 -0.07 -25.13
CA LEU A 41 -30.56 -0.75 -26.42
C LEU A 41 -29.28 -0.86 -27.26
N SER A 42 -28.36 0.12 -27.14
CA SER A 42 -27.05 0.08 -27.79
C SER A 42 -26.01 -0.76 -27.04
N SER A 43 -26.34 -1.25 -25.84
CA SER A 43 -25.55 -2.23 -25.10
C SER A 43 -26.12 -3.65 -25.27
N THR A 44 -26.20 -4.11 -26.51
CA THR A 44 -26.30 -5.54 -26.81
C THR A 44 -24.97 -6.04 -27.39
N PRO A 45 -24.28 -6.98 -26.72
CA PRO A 45 -23.18 -7.71 -27.33
C PRO A 45 -23.77 -8.65 -28.39
N ALA A 46 -23.22 -8.63 -29.61
CA ALA A 46 -23.48 -9.65 -30.60
C ALA A 46 -23.08 -11.02 -30.05
N ALA A 47 -24.07 -11.82 -29.65
CA ALA A 47 -23.91 -13.23 -29.37
C ALA A 47 -23.80 -13.97 -30.71
N ASN A 48 -22.57 -14.23 -31.15
CA ASN A 48 -22.32 -15.24 -32.16
C ASN A 48 -22.31 -16.60 -31.49
N GLY A 49 -23.12 -17.51 -32.06
CA GLY A 49 -23.48 -18.80 -31.50
C GLY A 49 -22.36 -19.84 -31.54
N GLY A 50 -22.58 -20.89 -30.76
CA GLY A 50 -21.68 -22.06 -30.70
C GLY A 50 -21.94 -22.94 -29.49
N MET A 51 -23.19 -23.33 -29.26
CA MET A 51 -23.52 -24.36 -28.28
C MET A 51 -23.28 -25.73 -28.93
N ALA A 52 -22.26 -26.46 -28.50
CA ALA A 52 -22.08 -27.87 -28.81
C ALA A 52 -21.87 -28.63 -27.51
N THR A 53 -22.97 -29.17 -27.00
CA THR A 53 -22.99 -30.22 -26.00
C THR A 53 -22.42 -31.49 -26.61
N ASN A 54 -21.31 -32.01 -26.08
CA ASN A 54 -20.90 -33.39 -26.29
C ASN A 54 -20.67 -34.06 -24.94
N ALA A 55 -21.76 -34.54 -24.35
CA ALA A 55 -21.73 -35.78 -23.59
C ALA A 55 -22.06 -36.88 -24.59
N LEU A 56 -21.17 -37.86 -24.78
CA LEU A 56 -21.54 -39.20 -25.20
C LEU A 56 -20.38 -40.17 -24.93
N ALA A 57 -20.77 -41.29 -24.35
CA ALA A 57 -19.95 -42.41 -23.95
C ALA A 57 -19.24 -43.07 -25.14
N VAL A 58 -18.04 -43.59 -24.92
CA VAL A 58 -17.42 -44.56 -25.83
C VAL A 58 -17.51 -45.92 -25.16
N SER A 59 -18.50 -46.68 -25.61
CA SER A 59 -18.66 -48.10 -25.35
C SER A 59 -17.57 -48.89 -26.07
N HIS A 60 -17.02 -49.88 -25.36
CA HIS A 60 -16.27 -50.99 -25.92
C HIS A 60 -17.09 -51.68 -27.02
N LEU A 61 -16.52 -51.83 -28.21
CA LEU A 61 -16.89 -52.88 -29.15
C LEU A 61 -15.63 -53.42 -29.83
N THR A 62 -15.32 -54.65 -29.45
CA THR A 62 -14.36 -55.55 -30.07
C THR A 62 -14.83 -55.94 -31.46
N ASN A 63 -13.92 -55.87 -32.45
CA ASN A 63 -14.11 -56.56 -33.71
C ASN A 63 -12.81 -57.25 -34.12
N ASN A 64 -12.83 -58.57 -34.02
CA ASN A 64 -11.85 -59.48 -34.59
C ASN A 64 -12.00 -59.45 -36.11
N ASN A 65 -10.90 -59.24 -36.82
CA ASN A 65 -10.73 -59.83 -38.14
C ASN A 65 -9.28 -60.33 -38.26
N ASN A 66 -9.15 -61.65 -38.24
CA ASN A 66 -7.95 -62.37 -38.62
C ASN A 66 -7.75 -62.21 -40.12
N ASN A 67 -6.60 -61.68 -40.52
CA ASN A 67 -5.98 -62.08 -41.78
C ASN A 67 -4.48 -62.24 -41.54
N LEU A 68 -4.03 -63.48 -41.72
CA LEU A 68 -2.62 -63.85 -41.72
C LEU A 68 -1.95 -63.23 -42.94
N THR A 69 -0.97 -62.36 -42.71
CA THR A 69 0.13 -62.11 -43.64
C THR A 69 1.43 -62.09 -42.86
N GLN A 70 2.29 -63.06 -43.18
CA GLN A 70 3.68 -63.16 -42.73
C GLN A 70 4.49 -61.95 -43.22
N SER A 71 5.24 -61.29 -42.31
CA SER A 71 6.52 -60.65 -42.64
C SER A 71 7.25 -60.15 -41.38
N THR A 72 8.40 -60.79 -41.10
CA THR A 72 9.64 -60.27 -40.48
C THR A 72 9.63 -59.49 -39.14
N PRO A 73 10.59 -59.75 -38.23
CA PRO A 73 10.67 -59.07 -36.94
C PRO A 73 11.31 -57.67 -37.09
N SER A 74 10.55 -56.63 -36.78
CA SER A 74 11.07 -55.27 -36.57
C SER A 74 11.59 -55.11 -35.13
N PRO A 75 12.63 -54.29 -34.89
CA PRO A 75 13.22 -54.14 -33.57
C PRO A 75 12.28 -53.39 -32.62
N LEU A 76 12.30 -53.82 -31.35
CA LEU A 76 11.59 -53.18 -30.23
C LEU A 76 11.85 -51.67 -30.22
N SER A 77 10.79 -50.88 -30.36
CA SER A 77 10.85 -49.43 -30.15
C SER A 77 11.12 -49.16 -28.66
N PRO A 78 12.05 -48.24 -28.32
CA PRO A 78 12.30 -47.89 -26.94
C PRO A 78 11.06 -47.22 -26.32
N PRO A 79 10.87 -47.36 -24.99
CA PRO A 79 9.76 -46.73 -24.30
C PRO A 79 9.81 -45.20 -24.47
N PRO A 80 8.65 -44.52 -24.45
CA PRO A 80 8.59 -43.07 -24.57
C PRO A 80 9.43 -42.44 -23.45
N PRO A 81 10.16 -41.34 -23.73
CA PRO A 81 10.98 -40.67 -22.74
C PRO A 81 10.10 -40.22 -21.58
N VAL A 82 10.48 -40.63 -20.37
CA VAL A 82 9.85 -40.18 -19.12
C VAL A 82 9.88 -38.65 -19.12
N PRO A 83 8.73 -37.96 -18.91
CA PRO A 83 8.73 -36.52 -18.84
C PRO A 83 9.71 -36.07 -17.75
N PRO A 84 10.53 -35.03 -17.99
CA PRO A 84 11.49 -34.57 -17.01
C PRO A 84 10.76 -34.26 -15.70
N PRO A 85 11.35 -34.59 -14.54
CA PRO A 85 10.75 -34.28 -13.26
C PRO A 85 10.42 -32.77 -13.23
N PRO A 86 9.27 -32.38 -12.65
CA PRO A 86 8.94 -30.97 -12.53
C PRO A 86 10.12 -30.24 -11.89
N PRO A 87 10.48 -29.03 -12.38
CA PRO A 87 11.61 -28.30 -11.84
C PRO A 87 11.46 -28.20 -10.33
N ALA A 88 12.52 -28.55 -9.59
CA ALA A 88 12.54 -28.48 -8.14
C ALA A 88 11.94 -27.14 -7.69
N ALA A 89 11.08 -27.19 -6.66
CA ALA A 89 10.45 -26.00 -6.12
C ALA A 89 11.53 -24.92 -5.91
N PRO A 90 11.39 -23.73 -6.52
CA PRO A 90 12.43 -22.72 -6.43
C PRO A 90 12.68 -22.41 -4.95
N SER A 91 13.96 -22.38 -4.55
CA SER A 91 14.31 -22.08 -3.16
C SER A 91 13.72 -20.74 -2.74
N ALA A 92 13.34 -20.60 -1.47
CA ALA A 92 12.68 -19.40 -0.98
C ALA A 92 13.49 -18.12 -1.29
N THR A 93 12.81 -17.05 -1.72
CA THR A 93 13.44 -15.74 -1.90
C THR A 93 13.84 -15.20 -0.52
N THR A 94 15.05 -14.64 -0.45
CA THR A 94 15.64 -14.07 0.78
C THR A 94 16.30 -12.73 0.43
N LEU A 95 16.73 -11.95 1.43
CA LEU A 95 17.41 -10.67 1.20
C LEU A 95 18.66 -10.77 0.32
N GLN A 96 19.35 -11.92 0.30
CA GLN A 96 20.53 -12.13 -0.54
C GLN A 96 20.22 -12.14 -2.04
N HIS A 97 18.97 -12.43 -2.39
CA HIS A 97 18.46 -12.44 -3.75
C HIS A 97 17.93 -11.07 -4.21
N VAL A 98 17.88 -10.09 -3.32
CA VAL A 98 17.34 -8.75 -3.59
C VAL A 98 18.49 -7.74 -3.65
N VAL A 99 18.55 -6.98 -4.75
CA VAL A 99 19.55 -5.92 -4.93
C VAL A 99 18.87 -4.56 -4.90
N PHE A 100 19.19 -3.75 -3.90
CA PHE A 100 18.65 -2.40 -3.75
C PHE A 100 19.44 -1.38 -4.57
N GLY A 101 18.77 -0.58 -5.39
CA GLY A 101 19.30 0.62 -6.04
C GLY A 101 18.64 1.85 -5.44
N ILE A 102 19.36 2.55 -4.57
CA ILE A 102 18.83 3.70 -3.83
C ILE A 102 19.21 4.99 -4.56
N ALA A 103 18.23 5.75 -5.03
CA ALA A 103 18.45 7.01 -5.72
C ALA A 103 18.77 8.13 -4.72
N ALA A 104 19.92 8.77 -4.87
CA ALA A 104 20.37 9.84 -4.00
C ALA A 104 20.97 11.02 -4.76
N SER A 105 21.23 12.10 -4.04
CA SER A 105 22.02 13.23 -4.54
C SER A 105 22.93 13.78 -3.46
N VAL A 106 24.11 14.27 -3.84
CA VAL A 106 25.06 14.89 -2.91
C VAL A 106 24.41 16.04 -2.13
N ARG A 107 23.47 16.77 -2.74
CA ARG A 107 22.76 17.89 -2.09
C ARG A 107 21.94 17.47 -0.87
N LEU A 108 21.30 16.30 -0.91
CA LEU A 108 20.37 15.86 0.14
C LEU A 108 20.98 14.77 1.03
N TRP A 109 22.13 14.21 0.62
CA TRP A 109 22.75 13.04 1.23
C TRP A 109 22.93 13.13 2.74
N GLU A 110 23.54 14.22 3.22
CA GLU A 110 23.87 14.38 4.64
C GLU A 110 22.63 14.33 5.55
N LYS A 111 21.48 14.79 5.05
CA LYS A 111 20.21 14.76 5.80
C LYS A 111 19.49 13.42 5.64
N ARG A 112 19.46 12.86 4.43
CA ARG A 112 18.59 11.73 4.08
C ARG A 112 19.21 10.36 4.36
N LYS A 113 20.55 10.25 4.38
CA LYS A 113 21.26 9.01 4.75
C LYS A 113 20.85 8.46 6.12
N GLU A 114 20.41 9.34 7.03
CA GLU A 114 19.91 8.94 8.36
C GLU A 114 18.65 8.06 8.31
N TYR A 115 17.85 8.12 7.25
CA TYR A 115 16.75 7.16 7.06
C TYR A 115 17.27 5.80 6.61
N ILE A 116 18.24 5.76 5.71
CA ILE A 116 18.84 4.52 5.20
C ILE A 116 19.52 3.74 6.32
N LYS A 117 20.26 4.42 7.21
CA LYS A 117 20.88 3.82 8.40
C LYS A 117 19.92 3.07 9.32
N ILE A 118 18.61 3.37 9.26
CA ILE A 118 17.62 2.75 10.14
C ILE A 118 17.19 1.38 9.62
N TRP A 119 17.05 1.22 8.31
CA TRP A 119 16.51 -0.02 7.72
C TRP A 119 17.55 -0.88 7.01
N TRP A 120 18.68 -0.29 6.61
CA TRP A 120 19.80 -1.02 6.04
C TRP A 120 20.52 -1.84 7.12
N ARG A 121 20.76 -3.13 6.83
CA ARG A 121 21.39 -4.07 7.77
C ARG A 121 22.72 -4.59 7.19
N PRO A 122 23.85 -3.90 7.45
CA PRO A 122 25.18 -4.40 7.07
C PRO A 122 25.41 -5.80 7.63
N GLY A 123 25.88 -6.73 6.80
CA GLY A 123 26.08 -8.13 7.20
C GLY A 123 24.79 -8.96 7.34
N GLY A 124 23.60 -8.35 7.27
CA GLY A 124 22.30 -9.04 7.33
C GLY A 124 21.84 -9.68 6.00
N GLY A 125 22.78 -10.00 5.11
CA GLY A 125 22.49 -10.54 3.78
C GLY A 125 21.91 -9.53 2.77
N MET A 126 21.80 -8.25 3.13
CA MET A 126 21.35 -7.19 2.21
C MET A 126 22.45 -6.81 1.23
N ARG A 127 22.07 -6.55 -0.03
CA ARG A 127 22.99 -6.16 -1.11
C ARG A 127 22.38 -5.03 -1.94
N GLY A 128 23.21 -4.09 -2.38
CA GLY A 128 22.70 -2.90 -3.05
C GLY A 128 23.69 -1.74 -3.02
N PHE A 129 23.29 -0.64 -3.64
CA PHE A 129 24.12 0.55 -3.81
C PHE A 129 23.28 1.82 -3.71
N VAL A 130 23.91 2.87 -3.18
CA VAL A 130 23.40 4.24 -3.27
C VAL A 130 23.94 4.88 -4.54
N TRP A 131 23.05 5.22 -5.47
CA TRP A 131 23.39 5.82 -6.76
C TRP A 131 23.29 7.34 -6.68
N MET A 132 24.45 8.00 -6.76
CA MET A 132 24.62 9.44 -6.67
C MET A 132 24.64 10.12 -8.04
N ASP A 133 24.40 11.43 -8.04
CA ASP A 133 24.67 12.33 -9.16
C ASP A 133 26.16 12.63 -9.37
N ARG A 134 26.96 12.64 -8.29
CA ARG A 134 28.41 12.81 -8.31
C ARG A 134 29.03 12.29 -7.00
N LEU A 135 30.36 12.23 -6.91
CA LEU A 135 31.02 11.84 -5.66
C LEU A 135 30.83 12.91 -4.56
N PRO A 136 30.47 12.52 -3.33
CA PRO A 136 30.46 13.44 -2.18
C PRO A 136 31.88 13.94 -1.88
N VAL A 137 32.03 15.23 -1.56
CA VAL A 137 33.33 15.91 -1.33
C VAL A 137 34.15 15.24 -0.23
N LEU A 138 33.51 14.65 0.77
CA LEU A 138 34.16 13.97 1.89
C LEU A 138 34.68 12.57 1.54
N ARG A 139 34.44 12.05 0.32
CA ARG A 139 34.95 10.75 -0.11
C ARG A 139 36.07 10.89 -1.13
N ARG A 140 37.21 10.26 -0.80
CA ARG A 140 38.36 10.10 -1.71
C ARG A 140 38.19 8.95 -2.72
N SER A 141 37.30 7.98 -2.46
CA SER A 141 37.06 6.82 -3.34
C SER A 141 35.58 6.39 -3.38
N PRO A 142 35.03 6.02 -4.57
CA PRO A 142 33.68 5.45 -4.70
C PRO A 142 33.54 4.09 -3.99
N THR A 143 34.63 3.32 -3.90
CA THR A 143 34.62 1.92 -3.43
C THR A 143 34.97 1.76 -1.96
N ALA A 144 35.32 2.84 -1.25
CA ALA A 144 35.57 2.76 0.18
C ALA A 144 34.29 2.27 0.89
N PRO A 145 34.38 1.37 1.88
CA PRO A 145 33.26 1.08 2.77
C PRO A 145 32.89 2.37 3.51
N GLU A 146 31.61 2.72 3.61
CA GLU A 146 31.20 3.70 4.61
C GLU A 146 31.34 3.01 5.97
N ALA A 147 32.13 3.57 6.88
CA ALA A 147 32.35 3.01 8.21
C ALA A 147 31.06 2.98 9.07
N ASP A 148 29.97 3.58 8.57
CA ASP A 148 28.77 3.94 9.34
C ASP A 148 27.51 3.14 8.97
N GLY A 149 27.66 1.89 8.55
CA GLY A 149 26.52 0.99 8.34
C GLY A 149 25.58 1.39 7.20
N LEU A 150 26.13 1.96 6.13
CA LEU A 150 25.41 2.36 4.91
C LEU A 150 25.79 1.46 3.71
N PRO A 151 24.95 1.39 2.67
CA PRO A 151 25.31 0.69 1.44
C PRO A 151 26.46 1.40 0.69
N PRO A 152 27.26 0.66 -0.10
CA PRO A 152 28.29 1.25 -0.94
C PRO A 152 27.72 2.26 -1.94
N ILE A 153 28.49 3.30 -2.25
CA ILE A 153 28.09 4.39 -3.16
C ILE A 153 28.57 4.10 -4.58
N LYS A 154 27.73 4.38 -5.58
CA LYS A 154 28.04 4.42 -7.00
C LYS A 154 27.66 5.79 -7.55
N VAL A 155 28.32 6.23 -8.63
CA VAL A 155 27.92 7.42 -9.37
C VAL A 155 27.24 6.96 -10.65
N SER A 156 26.08 7.55 -10.93
CA SER A 156 25.32 7.23 -12.14
C SER A 156 26.11 7.66 -13.38
N SER A 157 26.01 6.88 -14.45
CA SER A 157 26.65 7.21 -15.72
C SER A 157 26.14 8.53 -16.33
N ASP A 158 26.94 9.13 -17.23
CA ASP A 158 26.56 10.39 -17.88
C ASP A 158 25.26 10.24 -18.70
N THR A 159 24.41 11.26 -18.59
CA THR A 159 23.11 11.33 -19.27
C THR A 159 22.97 12.58 -20.14
N SER A 160 24.08 13.31 -20.37
CA SER A 160 24.12 14.54 -21.15
C SER A 160 23.56 14.37 -22.58
N SER A 161 23.71 13.18 -23.18
CA SER A 161 23.27 12.87 -24.54
C SER A 161 21.77 12.62 -24.69
N PHE A 162 21.00 12.42 -23.61
CA PHE A 162 19.56 12.16 -23.70
C PHE A 162 18.74 13.44 -23.84
N PRO A 163 17.78 13.55 -24.76
CA PRO A 163 16.93 14.75 -24.84
C PRO A 163 16.06 14.92 -23.57
N TYR A 164 15.82 16.16 -23.16
CA TYR A 164 14.87 16.50 -22.09
C TYR A 164 14.16 17.82 -22.41
N THR A 165 12.86 17.73 -22.70
CA THR A 165 12.06 18.87 -23.18
C THR A 165 11.07 19.39 -22.13
N ARG A 166 10.97 18.71 -20.98
CA ARG A 166 10.05 19.09 -19.89
C ARG A 166 10.53 20.36 -19.19
N ARG A 167 9.79 21.47 -19.38
CA ARG A 167 10.09 22.78 -18.75
C ARG A 167 10.02 22.78 -17.22
N ARG A 168 9.07 22.03 -16.64
CA ARG A 168 8.87 21.93 -15.19
C ARG A 168 9.21 20.50 -14.76
N GLY A 169 10.43 20.30 -14.27
CA GLY A 169 10.99 19.02 -13.84
C GLY A 169 12.51 19.11 -13.73
N HIS A 170 13.16 18.03 -13.30
CA HIS A 170 14.61 17.97 -13.21
C HIS A 170 15.18 16.94 -14.18
N ARG A 171 16.17 17.34 -14.98
CA ARG A 171 16.93 16.46 -15.88
C ARG A 171 17.55 15.25 -15.16
N SER A 172 17.80 15.42 -13.87
CA SER A 172 18.29 14.38 -12.97
C SER A 172 17.36 13.14 -12.94
N ALA A 173 16.09 13.27 -13.32
CA ALA A 173 15.17 12.14 -13.50
C ALA A 173 15.68 11.09 -14.50
N ILE A 174 16.46 11.48 -15.51
CA ILE A 174 17.00 10.55 -16.52
C ILE A 174 17.96 9.56 -15.86
N ARG A 175 18.95 10.05 -15.07
CA ARG A 175 19.88 9.15 -14.37
C ARG A 175 19.15 8.24 -13.38
N ILE A 176 18.14 8.75 -12.67
CA ILE A 176 17.40 7.97 -11.67
C ILE A 176 16.64 6.83 -12.35
N SER A 177 16.03 7.08 -13.51
CA SER A 177 15.35 6.03 -14.26
C SER A 177 16.30 4.90 -14.67
N ARG A 178 17.61 5.17 -14.86
CA ARG A 178 18.59 4.18 -15.29
C ARG A 178 19.17 3.34 -14.16
N ILE A 179 18.87 3.64 -12.89
CA ILE A 179 19.46 2.96 -11.72
C ILE A 179 19.27 1.44 -11.76
N VAL A 180 18.08 0.94 -12.14
CA VAL A 180 17.84 -0.51 -12.22
C VAL A 180 18.76 -1.16 -13.25
N SER A 181 18.85 -0.57 -14.44
CA SER A 181 19.72 -1.05 -15.52
C SER A 181 21.20 -0.94 -15.18
N GLU A 182 21.62 0.16 -14.55
CA GLU A 182 23.00 0.34 -14.09
C GLU A 182 23.35 -0.67 -12.98
N THR A 183 22.40 -0.99 -12.10
CA THR A 183 22.57 -2.03 -11.07
C THR A 183 22.61 -3.43 -11.68
N PHE A 184 21.78 -3.71 -12.68
CA PHE A 184 21.79 -4.98 -13.40
C PHE A 184 23.14 -5.25 -14.09
N ARG A 185 23.75 -4.22 -14.72
CA ARG A 185 25.08 -4.31 -15.37
C ARG A 185 26.21 -4.72 -14.43
N LEU A 186 26.03 -4.59 -13.11
CA LEU A 186 27.02 -5.06 -12.14
C LEU A 186 27.11 -6.60 -12.07
N GLY A 187 26.16 -7.33 -12.68
CA GLY A 187 26.26 -8.78 -12.84
C GLY A 187 26.29 -9.54 -11.52
N LEU A 188 25.61 -9.05 -10.48
CA LEU A 188 25.66 -9.65 -9.14
C LEU A 188 25.07 -11.07 -9.15
N PRO A 189 25.87 -12.11 -8.82
CA PRO A 189 25.39 -13.49 -8.83
C PRO A 189 24.25 -13.71 -7.84
N GLY A 190 23.28 -14.54 -8.22
CA GLY A 190 22.14 -14.91 -7.39
C GLY A 190 21.03 -13.85 -7.28
N ALA A 191 21.15 -12.70 -7.94
CA ALA A 191 20.11 -11.68 -7.94
C ALA A 191 18.82 -12.21 -8.61
N ARG A 192 17.68 -12.05 -7.94
CA ARG A 192 16.34 -12.37 -8.45
C ARG A 192 15.48 -11.13 -8.65
N TRP A 193 15.70 -10.12 -7.82
CA TRP A 193 14.91 -8.89 -7.78
C TRP A 193 15.83 -7.67 -7.67
N PHE A 194 15.49 -6.62 -8.42
CA PHE A 194 16.09 -5.31 -8.36
C PHE A 194 15.07 -4.34 -7.78
N VAL A 195 15.36 -3.78 -6.61
CA VAL A 195 14.46 -2.88 -5.89
C VAL A 195 14.97 -1.46 -6.03
N MET A 196 14.13 -0.56 -6.50
CA MET A 196 14.43 0.87 -6.56
C MET A 196 13.66 1.60 -5.47
N GLY A 197 14.31 2.60 -4.86
CA GLY A 197 13.67 3.59 -3.99
C GLY A 197 14.55 4.83 -3.84
N ASP A 198 13.98 5.92 -3.35
CA ASP A 198 14.70 7.17 -3.09
C ASP A 198 15.42 7.16 -1.72
N ASP A 199 16.33 8.11 -1.51
CA ASP A 199 17.12 8.26 -0.28
C ASP A 199 16.31 8.62 0.98
N ASP A 200 15.05 9.01 0.84
CA ASP A 200 14.04 9.19 1.90
C ASP A 200 12.97 8.09 1.92
N THR A 201 13.19 6.99 1.20
CA THR A 201 12.36 5.78 1.28
C THR A 201 12.82 4.90 2.42
N VAL A 202 11.88 4.47 3.26
CA VAL A 202 12.12 3.53 4.35
C VAL A 202 11.46 2.20 4.02
N PHE A 203 12.26 1.19 3.70
CA PHE A 203 11.76 -0.17 3.45
C PHE A 203 11.65 -0.99 4.74
N LEU A 204 10.69 -1.91 4.80
CA LEU A 204 10.64 -3.00 5.76
C LEU A 204 11.13 -4.27 5.03
N PRO A 205 12.43 -4.63 5.11
CA PRO A 205 13.02 -5.60 4.19
C PRO A 205 12.42 -7.00 4.30
N ASP A 206 12.08 -7.44 5.51
CA ASP A 206 11.49 -8.76 5.75
C ASP A 206 10.08 -8.84 5.12
N ASN A 207 9.29 -7.77 5.24
CA ASN A 207 7.98 -7.65 4.61
C ASN A 207 8.08 -7.61 3.07
N LEU A 208 9.06 -6.87 2.54
CA LEU A 208 9.35 -6.85 1.10
C LEU A 208 9.67 -8.25 0.57
N VAL A 209 10.51 -9.01 1.26
CA VAL A 209 10.85 -10.39 0.88
C VAL A 209 9.63 -11.30 0.94
N SER A 210 8.77 -11.18 1.95
CA SER A 210 7.52 -11.94 2.02
C SER A 210 6.60 -11.66 0.81
N VAL A 211 6.53 -10.41 0.35
CA VAL A 211 5.77 -10.05 -0.85
C VAL A 211 6.39 -10.66 -2.11
N LEU A 212 7.69 -10.47 -2.31
CA LEU A 212 8.39 -10.97 -3.51
C LEU A 212 8.51 -12.49 -3.55
N GLY A 213 8.53 -13.15 -2.39
CA GLY A 213 8.60 -14.60 -2.26
C GLY A 213 7.38 -15.34 -2.81
N LYS A 214 6.24 -14.65 -2.97
CA LYS A 214 5.01 -15.21 -3.54
C LYS A 214 4.97 -15.20 -5.07
N LEU A 215 5.90 -14.50 -5.72
CA LEU A 215 5.93 -14.33 -7.16
C LEU A 215 7.04 -15.20 -7.78
N ASP A 216 6.76 -15.82 -8.93
CA ASP A 216 7.79 -16.54 -9.67
C ASP A 216 8.79 -15.55 -10.29
N HIS A 217 9.88 -15.28 -9.57
CA HIS A 217 10.97 -14.39 -9.99
C HIS A 217 11.59 -14.70 -11.36
N ARG A 218 11.30 -15.86 -11.97
CA ARG A 218 11.72 -16.23 -13.34
C ARG A 218 10.81 -15.65 -14.43
N GLN A 219 9.70 -15.01 -14.04
CA GLN A 219 8.77 -14.31 -14.93
C GLN A 219 8.95 -12.80 -14.84
N PRO A 220 8.61 -12.03 -15.89
CA PRO A 220 8.79 -10.58 -15.90
C PRO A 220 7.74 -9.88 -15.03
N TYR A 221 8.14 -9.54 -13.80
CA TYR A 221 7.33 -8.76 -12.85
C TYR A 221 7.86 -7.34 -12.63
N TYR A 222 6.94 -6.38 -12.63
CA TYR A 222 7.09 -5.00 -12.15
C TYR A 222 6.12 -4.79 -10.99
N VAL A 223 6.62 -4.72 -9.75
CA VAL A 223 5.83 -4.75 -8.51
C VAL A 223 5.97 -3.43 -7.76
N GLY A 224 4.85 -2.84 -7.33
CA GLY A 224 4.84 -1.60 -6.56
C GLY A 224 3.42 -1.07 -6.39
N SER A 225 3.25 0.24 -6.18
CA SER A 225 1.92 0.85 -6.04
C SER A 225 1.84 2.23 -6.71
N PRO A 226 0.67 2.62 -7.24
CA PRO A 226 0.41 4.01 -7.58
C PRO A 226 0.40 4.90 -6.32
N SER A 227 0.37 6.22 -6.53
CA SER A 227 0.30 7.22 -5.46
C SER A 227 -1.05 7.20 -4.76
N GLU A 228 -1.06 7.54 -3.48
CA GLU A 228 -2.27 7.84 -2.69
C GLU A 228 -3.06 9.05 -3.25
N SER A 229 -2.44 9.86 -4.11
CA SER A 229 -3.04 11.02 -4.76
C SER A 229 -3.67 10.68 -6.11
N HIS A 230 -5.00 10.81 -6.19
CA HIS A 230 -5.77 10.58 -7.41
C HIS A 230 -5.29 11.44 -8.59
N LEU A 231 -4.97 12.71 -8.31
CA LEU A 231 -4.51 13.65 -9.32
C LEU A 231 -3.10 13.31 -9.81
N GLN A 232 -2.19 12.87 -8.93
CA GLN A 232 -0.86 12.41 -9.36
C GLN A 232 -0.99 11.22 -10.32
N ASN A 233 -1.88 10.27 -10.01
CA ASN A 233 -2.11 9.11 -10.87
C ASN A 233 -2.75 9.47 -12.22
N ILE A 234 -3.60 10.49 -12.29
CA ILE A 234 -4.14 11.02 -13.56
C ILE A 234 -3.03 11.67 -14.40
N TYR A 235 -2.17 12.48 -13.78
CA TYR A 235 -1.14 13.22 -14.50
C TYR A 235 0.02 12.35 -14.98
N PHE A 236 0.32 11.28 -14.25
CA PHE A 236 1.39 10.35 -14.58
C PHE A 236 0.82 9.05 -15.12
N SER A 237 0.49 8.09 -14.26
CA SER A 237 -0.22 6.87 -14.69
C SER A 237 -0.71 6.05 -13.49
N TYR A 238 -1.89 5.45 -13.61
CA TYR A 238 -2.34 4.37 -12.71
C TYR A 238 -1.59 3.05 -12.92
N GLY A 239 -0.84 2.92 -14.01
CA GLY A 239 0.04 1.79 -14.31
C GLY A 239 1.48 1.98 -13.87
N MET A 240 1.79 3.08 -13.15
CA MET A 240 3.13 3.40 -12.65
C MET A 240 3.24 3.00 -11.18
N ALA A 241 4.32 2.29 -10.83
CA ALA A 241 4.80 2.30 -9.46
C ALA A 241 5.58 3.59 -9.23
N PHE A 242 5.17 4.39 -8.26
CA PHE A 242 5.86 5.63 -7.95
C PHE A 242 7.22 5.33 -7.30
N GLY A 243 8.27 5.99 -7.79
CA GLY A 243 9.65 5.67 -7.43
C GLY A 243 9.96 5.86 -5.95
N GLY A 244 9.37 6.88 -5.33
CA GLY A 244 9.54 7.17 -3.91
C GLY A 244 8.90 6.11 -3.01
N GLY A 245 7.72 5.61 -3.35
CA GLY A 245 7.12 4.45 -2.70
C GLY A 245 7.95 3.18 -2.90
N GLY A 246 8.86 3.19 -3.86
CA GLY A 246 9.70 2.07 -4.21
C GLY A 246 8.98 1.04 -5.08
N PHE A 247 9.76 0.29 -5.84
CA PHE A 247 9.26 -0.79 -6.68
C PHE A 247 10.32 -1.88 -6.86
N ALA A 248 9.86 -3.08 -7.23
CA ALA A 248 10.72 -4.21 -7.54
C ALA A 248 10.56 -4.66 -9.00
N ILE A 249 11.66 -5.00 -9.63
CA ILE A 249 11.73 -5.56 -10.98
C ILE A 249 12.43 -6.91 -10.91
N SER A 250 11.78 -7.96 -11.41
CA SER A 250 12.38 -9.30 -11.51
C SER A 250 13.60 -9.31 -12.45
N LEU A 251 14.53 -10.24 -12.23
CA LEU A 251 15.75 -10.39 -13.04
C LEU A 251 15.48 -10.45 -14.57
N PRO A 252 14.52 -11.25 -15.09
CA PRO A 252 14.25 -11.30 -16.52
C PRO A 252 13.70 -10.00 -17.09
N LEU A 253 12.99 -9.21 -16.28
CA LEU A 253 12.49 -7.90 -16.69
C LEU A 253 13.60 -6.85 -16.66
N ALA A 254 14.47 -6.87 -15.64
CA ALA A 254 15.64 -6.00 -15.56
C ALA A 254 16.56 -6.18 -16.78
N ALA A 255 16.78 -7.42 -17.22
CA ALA A 255 17.56 -7.71 -18.43
C ALA A 255 16.93 -7.15 -19.72
N ARG A 256 15.60 -7.20 -19.83
CA ARG A 256 14.87 -6.63 -20.99
C ARG A 256 14.90 -5.10 -20.95
N LEU A 257 14.66 -4.52 -19.77
CA LEU A 257 14.73 -3.08 -19.55
C LEU A 257 16.11 -2.56 -19.93
N GLU A 258 17.19 -3.15 -19.43
CA GLU A 258 18.56 -2.70 -19.68
C GLU A 258 18.87 -2.59 -21.18
N ARG A 259 18.44 -3.58 -21.98
CA ARG A 259 18.67 -3.62 -23.43
C ARG A 259 17.96 -2.51 -24.21
N MET A 260 16.80 -2.05 -23.73
CA MET A 260 15.92 -1.15 -24.49
C MET A 260 15.77 0.25 -23.89
N GLN A 261 16.12 0.42 -22.61
CA GLN A 261 15.78 1.60 -21.83
C GLN A 261 16.34 2.89 -22.42
N ASP A 262 17.58 2.89 -22.91
CA ASP A 262 18.19 4.10 -23.45
C ASP A 262 17.45 4.58 -24.71
N ALA A 263 16.97 3.65 -25.55
CA ALA A 263 16.12 3.99 -26.70
C ALA A 263 14.73 4.47 -26.27
N CYS A 264 14.13 3.84 -25.26
CA CYS A 264 12.86 4.26 -24.66
C CYS A 264 12.93 5.70 -24.11
N ILE A 265 13.95 6.02 -23.31
CA ILE A 265 14.14 7.36 -22.74
C ILE A 265 14.24 8.42 -23.85
N ARG A 266 14.90 8.11 -24.98
CA ARG A 266 15.00 9.03 -26.13
C ARG A 266 13.65 9.28 -26.82
N ARG A 267 12.75 8.29 -26.86
CA ARG A 267 11.38 8.44 -27.40
C ARG A 267 10.48 9.30 -26.52
N TYR A 268 10.78 9.37 -25.22
CA TYR A 268 9.96 10.08 -24.24
C TYR A 268 10.67 11.26 -23.53
N PRO A 269 11.18 12.26 -24.29
CA PRO A 269 11.93 13.38 -23.71
C PRO A 269 11.09 14.34 -22.86
N SER A 270 9.76 14.31 -23.03
CA SER A 270 8.80 15.23 -22.40
C SER A 270 8.29 14.75 -21.04
N LEU A 271 8.49 13.48 -20.68
CA LEU A 271 8.02 12.91 -19.42
C LEU A 271 8.63 13.63 -18.21
N TYR A 272 7.94 13.61 -17.08
CA TYR A 272 8.32 14.42 -15.92
C TYR A 272 9.43 13.78 -15.10
N GLY A 273 9.14 12.59 -14.55
CA GLY A 273 9.93 11.91 -13.53
C GLY A 273 10.70 10.71 -14.05
N SER A 274 11.40 10.05 -13.13
CA SER A 274 12.13 8.81 -13.39
C SER A 274 11.19 7.61 -13.48
N ASP A 275 10.21 7.56 -12.58
CA ASP A 275 9.14 6.57 -12.53
C ASP A 275 8.23 6.63 -13.76
N ASP A 276 7.88 7.83 -14.22
CA ASP A 276 7.14 8.08 -15.47
C ASP A 276 7.85 7.43 -16.67
N ARG A 277 9.19 7.56 -16.73
CA ARG A 277 10.03 6.92 -17.75
C ARG A 277 10.09 5.41 -17.61
N ILE A 278 10.22 4.91 -16.37
CA ILE A 278 10.17 3.47 -16.12
C ILE A 278 8.83 2.92 -16.62
N GLN A 279 7.71 3.55 -16.28
CA GLN A 279 6.39 3.12 -16.70
C GLN A 279 6.23 3.13 -18.22
N ALA A 280 6.73 4.16 -18.90
CA ALA A 280 6.73 4.19 -20.37
C ALA A 280 7.51 3.01 -20.98
N CYS A 281 8.68 2.68 -20.43
CA CYS A 281 9.43 1.51 -20.88
C CYS A 281 8.73 0.19 -20.53
N MET A 282 8.03 0.10 -19.39
CA MET A 282 7.20 -1.07 -19.06
C MET A 282 6.04 -1.24 -20.04
N ALA A 283 5.44 -0.13 -20.50
CA ALA A 283 4.38 -0.16 -21.50
C ALA A 283 4.91 -0.66 -22.86
N GLU A 284 6.09 -0.22 -23.29
CA GLU A 284 6.72 -0.77 -24.51
C GLU A 284 7.08 -2.25 -24.38
N LEU A 285 7.48 -2.69 -23.19
CA LEU A 285 7.76 -4.10 -22.89
C LEU A 285 6.49 -4.95 -22.73
N GLY A 286 5.31 -4.32 -22.67
CA GLY A 286 4.03 -5.01 -22.46
C GLY A 286 3.87 -5.61 -21.06
N VAL A 287 4.57 -5.08 -20.05
CA VAL A 287 4.57 -5.62 -18.68
C VAL A 287 3.77 -4.69 -17.76
N PRO A 288 2.61 -5.12 -17.22
CA PRO A 288 1.80 -4.27 -16.38
C PRO A 288 2.34 -4.17 -14.95
N LEU A 289 1.90 -3.13 -14.23
CA LEU A 289 2.14 -3.01 -12.80
C LEU A 289 1.39 -4.11 -12.02
N THR A 290 2.15 -4.93 -11.31
CA THR A 290 1.66 -5.81 -10.24
C THR A 290 1.50 -4.97 -8.98
N ARG A 291 0.26 -4.50 -8.75
CA ARG A 291 -0.05 -3.61 -7.63
C ARG A 291 0.03 -4.34 -6.29
N HIS A 292 0.74 -3.75 -5.33
CA HIS A 292 0.76 -4.23 -3.96
C HIS A 292 0.52 -3.06 -2.98
N PRO A 293 -0.52 -3.11 -2.12
CA PRO A 293 -0.99 -1.96 -1.35
C PRO A 293 -0.07 -1.55 -0.17
N GLY A 294 1.00 -2.30 0.07
CA GLY A 294 1.99 -2.00 1.12
C GLY A 294 3.13 -1.06 0.69
N PHE A 295 3.22 -0.70 -0.59
CA PHE A 295 4.18 0.31 -1.05
C PHE A 295 3.51 1.69 -0.99
N HIS A 296 4.11 2.63 -0.26
CA HIS A 296 3.51 3.96 -0.04
C HIS A 296 4.39 5.09 -0.52
N GLN A 297 3.89 5.82 -1.52
CA GLN A 297 4.49 7.06 -2.02
C GLN A 297 4.20 8.23 -1.06
N TYR A 298 3.03 8.24 -0.43
CA TYR A 298 2.53 9.31 0.43
C TYR A 298 2.72 10.71 -0.15
N ASP A 299 2.20 10.92 -1.37
CA ASP A 299 2.00 12.27 -1.91
C ASP A 299 0.84 12.98 -1.17
N VAL A 300 1.06 13.20 0.12
CA VAL A 300 0.16 13.84 1.07
C VAL A 300 0.98 14.75 1.99
N TYR A 301 0.30 15.70 2.64
CA TYR A 301 0.89 16.55 3.67
C TYR A 301 0.16 16.37 5.00
N GLY A 302 0.77 16.84 6.08
CA GLY A 302 0.14 16.84 7.39
C GLY A 302 0.40 15.54 8.13
N ASP A 303 -0.65 14.92 8.67
CA ASP A 303 -0.53 13.85 9.65
C ASP A 303 -0.93 12.50 9.06
N LEU A 304 -0.01 11.54 9.04
CA LEU A 304 -0.24 10.19 8.50
C LEU A 304 -1.10 9.31 9.40
N LEU A 305 -1.52 9.79 10.58
CA LEU A 305 -2.32 9.04 11.56
C LEU A 305 -3.46 8.23 10.92
N GLY A 306 -4.30 8.85 10.10
CA GLY A 306 -5.44 8.18 9.49
C GLY A 306 -5.07 7.07 8.51
N LEU A 307 -3.98 7.24 7.75
CA LEU A 307 -3.50 6.24 6.78
C LEU A 307 -2.86 5.05 7.47
N LEU A 308 -2.01 5.32 8.47
CA LEU A 308 -1.27 4.28 9.19
C LEU A 308 -2.13 3.56 10.22
N ALA A 309 -3.12 4.24 10.82
CA ALA A 309 -4.01 3.62 11.80
C ALA A 309 -5.08 2.71 11.16
N ALA A 310 -5.38 2.93 9.88
CA ALA A 310 -6.28 2.13 9.07
C ALA A 310 -5.53 1.57 7.85
N HIS A 311 -4.29 1.12 8.07
CA HIS A 311 -3.47 0.54 7.01
C HIS A 311 -4.21 -0.66 6.36
N PRO A 312 -4.14 -0.83 5.03
CA PRO A 312 -4.74 -1.98 4.36
C PRO A 312 -4.31 -3.32 4.95
N VAL A 313 -5.12 -4.37 4.77
CA VAL A 313 -4.81 -5.74 5.21
C VAL A 313 -3.75 -6.36 4.30
N ALA A 314 -2.51 -5.90 4.47
CA ALA A 314 -1.33 -6.26 3.70
C ALA A 314 -0.08 -5.91 4.50
N PRO A 315 1.08 -6.54 4.25
CA PRO A 315 2.32 -6.13 4.89
C PRO A 315 2.66 -4.69 4.50
N LEU A 316 3.03 -3.86 5.48
CA LEU A 316 3.65 -2.57 5.19
C LEU A 316 5.03 -2.82 4.59
N VAL A 317 5.29 -2.35 3.38
CA VAL A 317 6.53 -2.61 2.64
C VAL A 317 7.45 -1.41 2.65
N SER A 318 6.92 -0.21 2.46
CA SER A 318 7.71 1.01 2.40
C SER A 318 6.92 2.26 2.79
N LEU A 319 7.64 3.28 3.26
CA LEU A 319 7.13 4.61 3.55
C LEU A 319 8.01 5.63 2.83
N HIS A 320 7.41 6.68 2.27
CA HIS A 320 8.13 7.74 1.57
C HIS A 320 7.68 9.14 2.03
N HIS A 321 8.40 10.19 1.60
CA HIS A 321 8.09 11.60 1.88
C HIS A 321 7.96 11.92 3.39
N LEU A 322 8.71 11.20 4.23
CA LEU A 322 8.68 11.41 5.68
C LEU A 322 9.18 12.80 6.11
N ASP A 323 9.95 13.49 5.26
CA ASP A 323 10.46 14.84 5.48
C ASP A 323 9.42 15.95 5.33
N VAL A 324 8.31 15.72 4.61
CA VAL A 324 7.24 16.70 4.37
C VAL A 324 5.96 16.47 5.19
N VAL A 325 5.81 15.29 5.79
CA VAL A 325 4.72 14.96 6.72
C VAL A 325 5.15 15.17 8.18
N ARG A 326 4.20 15.18 9.13
CA ARG A 326 4.52 15.21 10.56
C ARG A 326 5.26 13.93 10.99
N PRO A 327 6.12 13.98 12.02
CA PRO A 327 6.74 12.77 12.57
C PRO A 327 5.68 11.72 12.94
N LEU A 328 5.98 10.44 12.72
CA LEU A 328 5.07 9.33 13.07
C LEU A 328 4.63 9.40 14.53
N PHE A 329 5.59 9.63 15.43
CA PHE A 329 5.34 9.83 16.86
C PHE A 329 5.45 11.33 17.18
N PRO A 330 4.36 11.99 17.64
CA PRO A 330 4.37 13.43 17.86
C PRO A 330 5.37 13.94 18.91
N ASP A 331 5.80 13.08 19.83
CA ASP A 331 6.77 13.37 20.89
C ASP A 331 8.23 13.10 20.48
N ALA A 332 8.46 12.59 19.25
CA ALA A 332 9.80 12.30 18.77
C ALA A 332 10.61 13.58 18.54
N ARG A 333 11.91 13.53 18.89
CA ARG A 333 12.85 14.66 18.73
C ARG A 333 13.13 15.02 17.27
N SER A 334 13.00 14.05 16.36
CA SER A 334 13.17 14.23 14.92
C SER A 334 12.40 13.16 14.15
N ARG A 335 12.22 13.36 12.84
CA ARG A 335 11.57 12.37 11.96
C ARG A 335 12.37 11.05 11.88
N PRO A 336 13.70 11.05 11.68
CA PRO A 336 14.48 9.82 11.78
C PRO A 336 14.37 9.14 13.16
N ALA A 337 14.34 9.90 14.26
CA ALA A 337 14.15 9.32 15.59
C ALA A 337 12.78 8.63 15.76
N ALA A 338 11.73 9.17 15.15
CA ALA A 338 10.41 8.54 15.12
C ALA A 338 10.45 7.20 14.37
N VAL A 339 11.09 7.16 13.20
CA VAL A 339 11.25 5.92 12.42
C VAL A 339 12.12 4.91 13.17
N ARG A 340 13.20 5.36 13.81
CA ARG A 340 14.08 4.49 14.62
C ARG A 340 13.32 3.81 15.77
N ARG A 341 12.42 4.54 16.47
CA ARG A 341 11.53 3.95 17.49
C ARG A 341 10.66 2.82 16.93
N LEU A 342 10.18 2.94 15.70
CA LEU A 342 9.41 1.89 15.02
C LEU A 342 10.30 0.67 14.70
N PHE A 343 11.52 0.91 14.22
CA PHE A 343 12.45 -0.15 13.80
C PHE A 343 13.05 -0.94 14.96
N GLU A 344 13.54 -0.25 15.99
CA GLU A 344 14.14 -0.86 17.19
C GLU A 344 13.10 -1.53 18.11
N GLY A 345 11.81 -1.23 17.91
CA GLY A 345 10.71 -1.84 18.64
C GLY A 345 9.90 -2.78 17.76
N PRO A 346 8.67 -2.39 17.34
CA PRO A 346 7.74 -3.27 16.65
C PRO A 346 8.29 -4.03 15.45
N VAL A 347 9.09 -3.40 14.57
CA VAL A 347 9.63 -4.07 13.37
C VAL A 347 10.61 -5.18 13.76
N MET A 348 11.49 -4.94 14.73
CA MET A 348 12.43 -5.95 15.24
C MET A 348 11.72 -7.08 15.99
N LEU A 349 10.54 -6.80 16.58
CA LEU A 349 9.75 -7.80 17.30
C LEU A 349 8.96 -8.69 16.35
N ASP A 350 8.25 -8.09 15.41
CA ASP A 350 7.39 -8.76 14.44
C ASP A 350 7.00 -7.79 13.30
N SER A 351 7.85 -7.67 12.27
CA SER A 351 7.63 -6.75 11.15
C SER A 351 6.32 -7.01 10.41
N ALA A 352 5.86 -8.26 10.37
CA ALA A 352 4.67 -8.67 9.65
C ALA A 352 3.40 -8.03 10.23
N GLY A 353 3.36 -7.83 11.56
CA GLY A 353 2.22 -7.23 12.27
C GLY A 353 2.20 -5.70 12.31
N VAL A 354 3.25 -5.01 11.86
CA VAL A 354 3.37 -3.55 11.96
C VAL A 354 2.27 -2.83 11.18
N MET A 355 1.66 -1.82 11.82
CA MET A 355 0.50 -1.03 11.35
C MET A 355 -0.79 -1.82 11.15
N GLN A 356 -0.82 -3.13 11.39
CA GLN A 356 -2.03 -3.91 11.20
C GLN A 356 -3.11 -3.47 12.17
N GLN A 357 -4.26 -3.12 11.61
CA GLN A 357 -5.42 -2.68 12.36
C GLN A 357 -6.20 -3.88 12.91
N SER A 358 -6.46 -3.88 14.21
CA SER A 358 -7.38 -4.79 14.89
C SER A 358 -8.43 -3.96 15.63
N ILE A 359 -9.71 -4.37 15.58
CA ILE A 359 -10.84 -3.59 16.12
C ILE A 359 -11.58 -4.46 17.11
N CYS A 360 -11.92 -3.89 18.26
CA CYS A 360 -12.59 -4.56 19.37
C CYS A 360 -13.36 -3.54 20.20
N TYR A 361 -14.11 -4.03 21.16
CA TYR A 361 -15.02 -3.21 21.94
C TYR A 361 -14.87 -3.45 23.43
N ASP A 362 -15.02 -2.40 24.23
CA ASP A 362 -15.26 -2.50 25.67
C ASP A 362 -16.78 -2.36 25.87
N GLU A 363 -17.46 -3.49 26.04
CA GLU A 363 -18.92 -3.56 26.20
C GLU A 363 -19.42 -2.76 27.40
N GLY A 364 -18.78 -2.94 28.56
CA GLY A 364 -19.18 -2.29 29.80
C GLY A 364 -19.13 -0.77 29.73
N LYS A 365 -18.21 -0.21 28.94
CA LYS A 365 -18.08 1.25 28.75
C LYS A 365 -18.64 1.76 27.43
N ARG A 366 -19.07 0.86 26.53
CA ARG A 366 -19.45 1.18 25.14
C ARG A 366 -18.36 1.99 24.43
N TRP A 367 -17.13 1.50 24.47
CA TRP A 367 -16.02 2.08 23.72
C TRP A 367 -15.65 1.23 22.52
N THR A 368 -15.30 1.88 21.41
CA THR A 368 -14.61 1.23 20.29
C THR A 368 -13.12 1.40 20.46
N VAL A 369 -12.38 0.31 20.35
CA VAL A 369 -10.93 0.28 20.44
C VAL A 369 -10.38 -0.18 19.09
N SER A 370 -9.47 0.61 18.50
CA SER A 370 -8.75 0.26 17.28
C SER A 370 -7.27 0.29 17.55
N VAL A 371 -6.62 -0.86 17.39
CA VAL A 371 -5.19 -1.06 17.58
C VAL A 371 -4.53 -1.09 16.21
N ALA A 372 -3.70 -0.10 15.89
CA ALA A 372 -2.74 -0.19 14.80
C ALA A 372 -1.39 -0.59 15.40
N TRP A 373 -1.09 -1.89 15.36
CA TRP A 373 -0.04 -2.47 16.19
C TRP A 373 1.34 -1.88 15.85
N GLY A 374 2.07 -1.46 16.89
CA GLY A 374 3.35 -0.78 16.77
C GLY A 374 3.28 0.73 16.49
N PHE A 375 2.08 1.31 16.46
CA PHE A 375 1.91 2.74 16.16
C PHE A 375 0.99 3.46 17.14
N VAL A 376 -0.30 3.16 17.11
CA VAL A 376 -1.32 3.88 17.89
C VAL A 376 -2.49 2.99 18.28
N VAL A 377 -3.01 3.19 19.48
CA VAL A 377 -4.34 2.72 19.89
C VAL A 377 -5.29 3.90 19.95
N MET A 378 -6.44 3.77 19.29
CA MET A 378 -7.53 4.74 19.33
C MET A 378 -8.65 4.19 20.20
N VAL A 379 -9.12 4.99 21.16
CA VAL A 379 -10.30 4.65 21.98
C VAL A 379 -11.37 5.72 21.76
N ALA A 380 -12.47 5.33 21.13
CA ALA A 380 -13.60 6.20 20.83
C ALA A 380 -14.78 5.87 21.75
N ARG A 381 -15.54 6.90 22.15
CA ARG A 381 -16.82 6.73 22.83
C ARG A 381 -17.88 6.31 21.80
N GLY A 382 -18.65 5.28 22.12
CA GLY A 382 -19.66 4.71 21.22
C GLY A 382 -19.15 3.48 20.46
N VAL A 383 -20.08 2.83 19.76
CA VAL A 383 -19.85 1.62 18.96
C VAL A 383 -19.73 2.06 17.50
N ILE A 384 -18.52 2.04 16.96
CA ILE A 384 -18.21 2.38 15.58
C ILE A 384 -17.97 1.07 14.82
N SER A 385 -18.64 0.90 13.69
CA SER A 385 -18.54 -0.34 12.89
C SER A 385 -17.12 -0.54 12.34
N PRO A 386 -16.69 -1.80 12.11
CA PRO A 386 -15.40 -2.06 11.46
C PRO A 386 -15.28 -1.42 10.08
N ARG A 387 -16.39 -1.36 9.32
CA ARG A 387 -16.47 -0.69 8.00
C ARG A 387 -16.14 0.80 8.07
N GLU A 388 -16.55 1.47 9.14
CA GLU A 388 -16.20 2.88 9.32
C GLU A 388 -14.76 3.02 9.83
N MET A 389 -14.34 2.16 10.76
CA MET A 389 -12.99 2.20 11.34
C MET A 389 -11.87 1.89 10.35
N GLU A 390 -12.13 1.05 9.35
CA GLU A 390 -11.18 0.74 8.27
C GLU A 390 -11.09 1.83 7.21
N THR A 391 -12.03 2.79 7.21
CA THR A 391 -11.95 3.95 6.34
C THR A 391 -11.01 4.99 6.96
N PRO A 392 -9.87 5.35 6.31
CA PRO A 392 -8.91 6.31 6.86
C PRO A 392 -9.56 7.65 7.20
N ALA A 393 -9.33 8.13 8.42
CA ALA A 393 -9.73 9.47 8.82
C ALA A 393 -8.85 10.51 8.12
N ARG A 394 -9.44 11.59 7.59
CA ARG A 394 -8.70 12.66 6.88
C ARG A 394 -7.87 13.54 7.82
N THR A 395 -6.79 12.98 8.36
CA THR A 395 -5.77 13.70 9.18
C THR A 395 -4.68 14.36 8.32
N PHE A 396 -4.72 14.11 7.02
CA PHE A 396 -3.76 14.54 6.00
C PHE A 396 -4.44 15.42 4.93
N LEU A 397 -3.62 16.12 4.16
CA LEU A 397 -4.00 16.90 2.98
C LEU A 397 -3.48 16.21 1.72
N ASN A 398 -4.10 16.43 0.57
CA ASN A 398 -3.56 15.93 -0.69
C ASN A 398 -2.25 16.66 -1.09
N TRP A 399 -1.55 16.14 -2.11
CA TRP A 399 -0.29 16.72 -2.62
C TRP A 399 -0.38 18.18 -3.06
N TYR A 400 -1.57 18.65 -3.43
CA TYR A 400 -1.82 20.05 -3.80
C TYR A 400 -2.24 20.91 -2.60
N ARG A 401 -2.03 20.40 -1.38
CA ARG A 401 -2.32 21.03 -0.09
C ARG A 401 -3.79 21.43 0.07
N ARG A 402 -4.70 20.70 -0.55
CA ARG A 402 -6.15 20.86 -0.38
C ARG A 402 -6.70 19.73 0.49
N ALA A 403 -7.73 20.05 1.28
CA ALA A 403 -8.45 19.10 2.13
C ALA A 403 -9.60 18.38 1.38
N ASP A 404 -9.53 18.29 0.05
CA ASP A 404 -10.57 17.69 -0.78
C ASP A 404 -10.49 16.17 -0.76
N TYR A 405 -11.60 15.52 -0.43
CA TYR A 405 -11.72 14.06 -0.36
C TYR A 405 -11.69 13.40 -1.74
N LYS A 406 -12.07 14.11 -2.82
CA LYS A 406 -12.11 13.56 -4.19
C LYS A 406 -10.72 13.41 -4.82
N SER A 407 -9.68 13.91 -4.16
CA SER A 407 -8.31 13.92 -4.67
C SER A 407 -7.48 12.72 -4.18
N HIS A 408 -8.07 11.75 -3.48
CA HIS A 408 -7.40 10.54 -3.00
C HIS A 408 -7.80 9.33 -3.84
N ALA A 409 -6.87 8.40 -4.06
CA ALA A 409 -7.13 7.18 -4.83
C ALA A 409 -7.91 6.10 -4.05
N PHE A 410 -8.50 6.46 -2.92
CA PHE A 410 -9.23 5.60 -1.99
C PHE A 410 -10.23 6.41 -1.17
N ASN A 411 -11.18 5.72 -0.53
CA ASN A 411 -12.20 6.35 0.30
C ASN A 411 -11.60 6.85 1.61
N THR A 412 -12.07 8.01 2.07
CA THR A 412 -11.66 8.59 3.35
C THR A 412 -12.88 9.08 4.10
N ARG A 413 -12.81 9.15 5.43
CA ARG A 413 -13.87 9.68 6.28
C ARG A 413 -13.48 11.04 6.90
N PRO A 414 -14.44 11.97 7.08
CA PRO A 414 -14.16 13.24 7.72
C PRO A 414 -13.70 13.05 9.17
N LEU A 415 -12.97 14.04 9.69
CA LEU A 415 -12.71 14.12 11.13
C LEU A 415 -13.99 14.50 11.88
N ALA A 416 -14.13 13.94 13.08
CA ALA A 416 -15.14 14.34 14.05
C ALA A 416 -15.15 15.86 14.24
N ARG A 417 -16.33 16.47 14.01
CA ARG A 417 -16.53 17.91 14.14
C ARG A 417 -16.60 18.31 15.61
N SER A 418 -17.31 17.52 16.40
CA SER A 418 -17.39 17.74 17.85
C SER A 418 -16.13 17.22 18.54
N PRO A 419 -15.53 17.97 19.47
CA PRO A 419 -14.47 17.46 20.35
C PRO A 419 -14.87 16.18 21.10
N CYS A 420 -16.17 15.99 21.37
CA CYS A 420 -16.68 14.83 22.09
C CYS A 420 -16.60 13.52 21.31
N GLU A 421 -16.69 13.62 19.98
CA GLU A 421 -16.61 12.49 19.04
C GLU A 421 -15.16 12.13 18.69
N ARG A 422 -14.18 12.96 19.09
CA ARG A 422 -12.78 12.68 18.77
C ARG A 422 -12.26 11.53 19.63
N PRO A 423 -11.68 10.49 19.03
CA PRO A 423 -11.07 9.41 19.79
C PRO A 423 -9.93 9.94 20.67
N ALA A 424 -9.72 9.31 21.82
CA ALA A 424 -8.49 9.45 22.58
C ALA A 424 -7.38 8.64 21.88
N LEU A 425 -6.19 9.24 21.77
CA LEU A 425 -5.06 8.65 21.06
C LEU A 425 -3.98 8.22 22.05
N TYR A 426 -3.46 7.01 21.87
CA TYR A 426 -2.39 6.45 22.67
C TYR A 426 -1.28 5.98 21.72
N TYR A 427 -0.15 6.70 21.69
CA TYR A 427 0.96 6.35 20.79
C TYR A 427 1.92 5.37 21.45
N LEU A 428 2.59 4.56 20.63
CA LEU A 428 3.62 3.64 21.10
C LEU A 428 4.69 4.38 21.92
N ALA A 429 4.87 3.94 23.16
CA ALA A 429 5.88 4.44 24.08
C ALA A 429 7.01 3.42 24.30
N ALA A 430 6.69 2.13 24.35
CA ALA A 430 7.68 1.07 24.53
C ALA A 430 7.20 -0.24 23.90
N ALA A 431 8.16 -1.08 23.50
CA ALA A 431 7.92 -2.40 22.95
C ALA A 431 8.98 -3.37 23.47
N ARG A 432 8.58 -4.57 23.90
CA ARG A 432 9.52 -5.60 24.38
C ARG A 432 9.02 -7.02 24.11
N ARG A 433 9.96 -7.96 24.05
CA ARG A 433 9.67 -9.40 24.15
C ARG A 433 9.31 -9.74 25.60
N ALA A 434 8.45 -10.73 25.77
CA ALA A 434 8.07 -11.30 27.05
C ALA A 434 7.93 -12.82 26.88
N VAL A 435 8.49 -13.59 27.81
CA VAL A 435 8.33 -15.04 27.82
C VAL A 435 7.36 -15.38 28.94
N ALA A 436 6.27 -16.08 28.60
CA ALA A 436 5.31 -16.62 29.55
C ALA A 436 5.22 -18.14 29.38
N ARG A 437 4.48 -18.83 30.26
CA ARG A 437 4.31 -20.30 30.18
C ARG A 437 3.74 -20.79 28.83
N GLY A 438 3.08 -19.92 28.05
CA GLY A 438 2.54 -20.19 26.71
C GLY A 438 3.46 -19.85 25.52
N GLY A 439 4.73 -19.53 25.77
CA GLY A 439 5.73 -19.20 24.76
C GLY A 439 6.09 -17.71 24.68
N GLU A 440 6.76 -17.35 23.60
CA GLU A 440 7.19 -15.97 23.35
C GLU A 440 6.01 -15.08 22.94
N THR A 441 5.91 -13.93 23.58
CA THR A 441 4.92 -12.89 23.32
C THR A 441 5.60 -11.52 23.19
N THR A 442 4.91 -10.57 22.58
CA THR A 442 5.30 -9.16 22.53
C THR A 442 4.36 -8.36 23.41
N VAL A 443 4.92 -7.41 24.15
CA VAL A 443 4.16 -6.47 24.97
C VAL A 443 4.52 -5.07 24.51
N THR A 444 3.52 -4.36 23.99
CA THR A 444 3.65 -2.96 23.55
C THR A 444 2.84 -2.07 24.46
N ARG A 445 3.47 -1.00 24.97
CA ARG A 445 2.83 0.01 25.82
C ARG A 445 2.56 1.26 24.99
N TYR A 446 1.33 1.74 25.04
CA TYR A 446 0.88 2.96 24.39
C TYR A 446 0.51 3.98 25.45
N GLN A 447 1.09 5.17 25.35
CA GLN A 447 0.86 6.25 26.31
C GLN A 447 -0.10 7.27 25.71
N ARG A 448 -1.00 7.79 26.54
CA ARG A 448 -1.91 8.87 26.15
C ARG A 448 -1.14 10.02 25.54
N TRP A 449 -1.61 10.50 24.39
CA TRP A 449 -1.13 11.72 23.77
C TRP A 449 -2.25 12.76 23.68
N ARG A 450 -1.90 13.99 24.02
CA ARG A 450 -2.71 15.19 23.77
C ARG A 450 -1.80 16.34 23.43
N ARG A 451 -2.29 17.31 22.65
CA ARG A 451 -1.57 18.57 22.51
C ARG A 451 -1.65 19.32 23.84
N ARG A 452 -0.56 20.01 24.20
CA ARG A 452 -0.40 20.71 25.49
C ARG A 452 -1.58 21.66 25.81
N ASN A 453 -2.18 22.26 24.78
CA ASN A 453 -3.27 23.24 24.92
C ASN A 453 -4.61 22.71 24.38
N GLU A 454 -4.75 21.40 24.17
CA GLU A 454 -6.01 20.81 23.73
C GLU A 454 -6.99 20.69 24.91
N ALA A 455 -7.90 21.64 25.01
CA ALA A 455 -9.04 21.55 25.91
C ALA A 455 -10.11 20.64 25.28
N ARG A 456 -10.47 19.56 25.97
CA ARG A 456 -11.65 18.76 25.63
C ARG A 456 -12.79 19.17 26.56
N PRO A 457 -13.92 19.66 26.03
CA PRO A 457 -15.06 20.04 26.85
C PRO A 457 -15.64 18.81 27.55
N ALA A 458 -16.28 19.04 28.70
CA ALA A 458 -17.08 17.99 29.33
C ALA A 458 -18.24 17.62 28.39
N CYS A 459 -18.29 16.35 28.00
CA CYS A 459 -19.31 15.83 27.10
C CYS A 459 -20.46 15.26 27.93
N ARG A 460 -21.69 15.75 27.71
CA ARG A 460 -22.90 15.28 28.40
C ARG A 460 -23.40 13.95 27.83
N TRP A 461 -22.51 12.97 27.70
CA TRP A 461 -22.83 11.63 27.21
C TRP A 461 -22.90 10.67 28.38
N LYS A 462 -23.87 9.73 28.37
CA LYS A 462 -23.94 8.61 29.31
C LYS A 462 -22.94 7.50 28.95
N ILE A 463 -21.75 7.90 28.49
CA ILE A 463 -20.65 7.02 28.09
C ILE A 463 -19.41 7.54 28.82
N PRO A 464 -18.73 6.72 29.64
CA PRO A 464 -17.54 7.14 30.36
C PRO A 464 -16.50 7.74 29.42
N ASP A 465 -15.77 8.76 29.88
CA ASP A 465 -14.73 9.39 29.07
C ASP A 465 -13.41 8.61 29.17
N PRO A 466 -12.85 8.07 28.07
CA PRO A 466 -11.50 7.48 28.07
C PRO A 466 -10.45 8.44 28.65
N ASP A 467 -10.68 9.74 28.45
CA ASP A 467 -9.82 10.80 28.92
C ASP A 467 -9.81 10.98 30.44
N ALA A 468 -10.80 10.46 31.15
CA ALA A 468 -10.86 10.47 32.62
C ALA A 468 -10.30 9.17 33.24
N LEU A 469 -10.41 8.04 32.54
CA LEU A 469 -10.22 6.70 33.13
C LEU A 469 -8.94 5.99 32.69
N LEU A 470 -8.38 6.30 31.52
CA LEU A 470 -7.37 5.45 30.87
C LEU A 470 -6.11 6.21 30.46
N ASP A 471 -4.97 6.03 31.12
CA ASP A 471 -3.72 6.75 30.79
C ASP A 471 -2.77 5.97 29.89
N SER A 472 -2.84 4.64 29.92
CA SER A 472 -2.03 3.80 29.04
C SER A 472 -2.75 2.54 28.58
N VAL A 473 -2.32 1.99 27.46
CA VAL A 473 -2.81 0.71 26.93
C VAL A 473 -1.64 -0.25 26.81
N LEU A 474 -1.82 -1.50 27.25
CA LEU A 474 -0.91 -2.61 27.02
C LEU A 474 -1.52 -3.54 25.99
N VAL A 475 -0.84 -3.74 24.86
CA VAL A 475 -1.22 -4.73 23.87
C VAL A 475 -0.26 -5.91 23.96
N VAL A 476 -0.82 -7.08 24.25
CA VAL A 476 -0.13 -8.37 24.22
C VAL A 476 -0.43 -9.03 22.89
N LYS A 477 0.61 -9.52 22.21
CA LYS A 477 0.48 -10.16 20.90
C LYS A 477 1.52 -11.28 20.77
N LYS A 478 1.11 -12.44 20.27
CA LYS A 478 2.05 -13.49 19.84
C LYS A 478 2.71 -13.08 18.51
N PRO A 479 4.06 -13.09 18.38
CA PRO A 479 4.73 -12.87 17.10
C PRO A 479 4.22 -13.83 16.04
N ASP A 480 4.03 -13.33 14.83
CA ASP A 480 3.56 -14.13 13.70
C ASP A 480 4.26 -13.72 12.40
N PRO A 481 5.55 -14.09 12.22
CA PRO A 481 6.31 -13.74 11.03
C PRO A 481 5.69 -14.29 9.73
N ALA A 482 4.92 -15.37 9.84
CA ALA A 482 4.24 -16.04 8.74
C ALA A 482 2.81 -15.50 8.49
N LEU A 483 2.44 -14.36 9.08
CA LEU A 483 1.11 -13.74 8.95
C LEU A 483 0.64 -13.67 7.49
N TRP A 484 1.57 -13.34 6.60
CA TRP A 484 1.28 -13.12 5.18
C TRP A 484 1.42 -14.37 4.33
N ASP A 485 1.81 -15.52 4.86
CA ASP A 485 1.83 -16.78 4.11
C ASP A 485 0.40 -17.34 3.92
N ARG A 486 -0.54 -16.82 4.72
CA ARG A 486 -1.97 -17.13 4.66
C ARG A 486 -2.73 -16.09 3.83
N SER A 487 -3.99 -16.39 3.53
CA SER A 487 -4.91 -15.44 2.93
C SER A 487 -5.01 -14.17 3.79
N PRO A 488 -4.94 -12.95 3.23
CA PRO A 488 -4.97 -11.73 4.01
C PRO A 488 -6.23 -11.62 4.89
N ARG A 489 -6.03 -11.54 6.21
CA ARG A 489 -7.08 -11.28 7.20
C ARG A 489 -6.46 -10.48 8.35
N ARG A 490 -7.21 -9.53 8.91
CA ARG A 490 -6.81 -8.80 10.12
C ARG A 490 -6.70 -9.77 11.30
N ASN A 491 -5.81 -9.47 12.23
CA ASN A 491 -5.85 -10.08 13.54
C ASN A 491 -7.10 -9.59 14.31
N CYS A 492 -7.59 -10.43 15.20
CA CYS A 492 -8.69 -10.09 16.10
C CYS A 492 -8.11 -9.47 17.38
N CYS A 493 -8.92 -8.61 18.01
CA CYS A 493 -8.58 -7.91 19.23
C CYS A 493 -9.58 -8.28 20.33
N ARG A 494 -9.11 -8.43 21.58
CA ARG A 494 -9.96 -8.69 22.75
C ARG A 494 -9.55 -7.80 23.91
N VAL A 495 -10.52 -7.11 24.51
CA VAL A 495 -10.28 -6.32 25.73
C VAL A 495 -10.21 -7.27 26.92
N VAL A 496 -9.01 -7.48 27.45
CA VAL A 496 -8.77 -8.40 28.58
C VAL A 496 -9.12 -7.75 29.91
N SER A 497 -8.73 -6.48 30.07
CA SER A 497 -9.06 -5.71 31.26
C SER A 497 -9.17 -4.22 30.93
N SER A 498 -10.05 -3.52 31.63
CA SER A 498 -10.29 -2.09 31.42
C SER A 498 -10.46 -1.37 32.77
N PRO A 499 -9.96 -0.14 32.95
CA PRO A 499 -10.05 0.57 34.22
C PRO A 499 -11.49 0.76 34.71
N VAL A 500 -11.73 0.71 36.02
CA VAL A 500 -13.07 0.92 36.62
C VAL A 500 -13.16 2.33 37.21
N ALA A 501 -14.28 3.02 36.98
CA ALA A 501 -14.51 4.35 37.54
C ALA A 501 -14.66 4.30 39.07
N GLY A 502 -14.05 5.26 39.78
CA GLY A 502 -14.18 5.39 41.24
C GLY A 502 -13.25 4.50 42.08
N VAL A 503 -12.51 3.58 41.46
CA VAL A 503 -11.45 2.83 42.13
C VAL A 503 -10.13 3.57 41.92
N ASN A 504 -9.49 4.04 43.01
CA ASN A 504 -8.11 4.55 42.98
C ASN A 504 -7.18 3.39 42.61
N GLY A 505 -6.98 3.17 41.31
CA GLY A 505 -6.29 1.99 40.79
C GLY A 505 -5.62 2.24 39.44
N ASN A 506 -5.12 1.14 38.86
CA ASN A 506 -4.34 1.13 37.61
C ASN A 506 -5.16 1.65 36.42
N LYS A 507 -4.83 2.85 35.91
CA LYS A 507 -5.43 3.48 34.71
C LYS A 507 -4.88 2.88 33.41
N THR A 508 -4.83 1.56 33.33
CA THR A 508 -4.31 0.81 32.19
C THR A 508 -5.36 -0.15 31.65
N MET A 509 -5.55 -0.14 30.33
CA MET A 509 -6.31 -1.16 29.60
C MET A 509 -5.35 -2.21 29.05
N THR A 510 -5.71 -3.47 29.14
CA THR A 510 -4.95 -4.57 28.54
C THR A 510 -5.76 -5.20 27.42
N ILE A 511 -5.11 -5.39 26.29
CA ILE A 511 -5.69 -5.89 25.05
C ILE A 511 -4.86 -7.07 24.57
N ASP A 512 -5.53 -8.14 24.18
CA ASP A 512 -4.93 -9.25 23.43
C ASP A 512 -5.17 -9.04 21.93
N VAL A 513 -4.12 -9.21 21.12
CA VAL A 513 -4.21 -9.21 19.65
C VAL A 513 -3.59 -10.49 19.11
N GLY A 514 -4.35 -11.22 18.32
CA GLY A 514 -3.90 -12.51 17.79
C GLY A 514 -4.68 -12.96 16.56
N VAL A 515 -4.37 -14.16 16.10
CA VAL A 515 -5.15 -14.81 15.03
C VAL A 515 -6.59 -14.94 15.51
N CYS A 516 -7.53 -14.62 14.62
CA CYS A 516 -8.94 -14.77 14.90
C CYS A 516 -9.29 -16.24 15.11
N GLU A 517 -10.15 -16.51 16.08
CA GLU A 517 -10.77 -17.82 16.27
C GLU A 517 -11.70 -18.16 15.09
N ASP A 518 -12.03 -19.44 14.98
CA ASP A 518 -12.99 -19.89 13.98
C ASP A 518 -14.33 -19.18 14.19
N TRP A 519 -14.87 -18.63 13.09
CA TRP A 519 -16.12 -17.85 13.08
C TRP A 519 -16.09 -16.54 13.86
N GLU A 520 -14.94 -16.11 14.39
CA GLU A 520 -14.85 -14.84 15.12
C GLU A 520 -15.09 -13.64 14.20
N ILE A 521 -16.04 -12.80 14.61
CA ILE A 521 -16.41 -11.54 13.97
C ILE A 521 -16.36 -10.41 14.99
N ASN A 522 -15.93 -9.22 14.53
CA ASN A 522 -15.90 -8.03 15.38
C ASN A 522 -17.31 -7.40 15.41
N GLN A 523 -18.11 -7.74 16.42
CA GLN A 523 -19.43 -7.16 16.67
C GLN A 523 -19.61 -6.85 18.15
N LEU A 524 -20.53 -5.94 18.44
CA LEU A 524 -21.04 -5.65 19.79
C LEU A 524 -22.56 -5.67 19.77
#